data_AF-A0A0N0CYH9-F1
#
_entry.id   AF-A0A0N0CYH9-F1
#
_cell.length_a   1.000
_cell.length_b   1.000
_cell.length_c   1.000
_cell.angle_alpha   90.00
_cell.angle_beta   90.00
_cell.angle_gamma   90.00
#
_symmetry.space_group_name_H-M   'P 1'
#
loop_
_entity.id
_entity.type
_entity.pdbx_description
1 polymer ?
#
loop_
_entity_poly.entity_id
_entity_poly.type
_entity_poly.pdbx_seq_one_letter_code
_entity_poly.pdbx_strand_id
1 'polypeptide(L)'
;MIMVEYGLFVLLYLATLIVPSNKDKITFTVEKDNRKETFFLERTKEKFSADEIFWLFSTNNDASKEKLLINPKKHEIKSPMGMGNEPIKIIDYIKIPKDASKANAIQPSDVLLKEKHTPIILKRVGNKVQLKQQKGWMETFKNVEISW
;
A
#
# COMPACT_ATOMS: atom_id res chain seq x y z
N MET A 1 19.09 -3.52 7.05
CA MET A 1 18.56 -2.29 7.67
C MET A 1 17.97 -1.44 6.56
N ILE A 2 16.70 -1.69 6.22
CA ILE A 2 16.08 -1.16 5.02
C ILE A 2 15.36 0.12 5.42
N MET A 3 15.99 1.27 5.15
CA MET A 3 15.42 2.61 5.32
C MET A 3 14.36 2.85 4.23
N VAL A 4 13.24 2.15 4.34
CA VAL A 4 12.07 2.21 3.44
C VAL A 4 10.83 2.11 4.32
N GLU A 5 10.28 3.22 4.78
CA GLU A 5 9.19 3.09 5.75
C GLU A 5 7.88 3.68 5.19
N TYR A 6 7.66 4.99 5.16
CA TYR A 6 6.29 5.49 4.90
C TYR A 6 5.70 5.25 3.50
N GLY A 7 6.45 5.54 2.44
CA GLY A 7 5.92 5.41 1.07
C GLY A 7 5.53 3.97 0.71
N LEU A 8 6.30 2.99 1.19
CA LEU A 8 5.96 1.57 1.00
C LEU A 8 4.70 1.19 1.77
N PHE A 9 4.55 1.61 3.04
CA PHE A 9 3.34 1.33 3.82
C PHE A 9 2.07 1.94 3.20
N VAL A 10 2.17 3.15 2.63
CA VAL A 10 1.06 3.76 1.88
C VAL A 10 0.69 2.91 0.66
N LEU A 11 1.68 2.38 -0.07
CA LEU A 11 1.43 1.52 -1.23
C LEU A 11 0.85 0.17 -0.84
N LEU A 12 1.34 -0.45 0.24
CA LEU A 12 0.79 -1.71 0.77
C LEU A 12 -0.65 -1.53 1.20
N TYR A 13 -0.97 -0.45 1.93
CA TYR A 13 -2.35 -0.15 2.30
C TYR A 13 -3.21 0.12 1.06
N LEU A 14 -2.71 0.92 0.11
CA LEU A 14 -3.41 1.21 -1.13
C LEU A 14 -3.72 -0.07 -1.92
N ALA A 15 -2.81 -1.03 -1.96
CA ALA A 15 -3.04 -2.34 -2.57
C ALA A 15 -4.26 -3.05 -1.96
N THR A 16 -4.40 -3.01 -0.63
CA THR A 16 -5.57 -3.60 0.04
C THR A 16 -6.89 -2.85 -0.22
N LEU A 17 -6.83 -1.56 -0.56
CA LEU A 17 -8.01 -0.76 -0.90
C LEU A 17 -8.50 -0.98 -2.34
N ILE A 18 -7.57 -1.07 -3.30
CA ILE A 18 -7.91 -1.07 -4.74
C ILE A 18 -8.23 -2.48 -5.26
N VAL A 19 -7.72 -3.51 -4.59
CA VAL A 19 -7.97 -4.91 -4.93
C VAL A 19 -9.39 -5.30 -4.47
N PRO A 20 -10.13 -6.12 -5.25
CA PRO A 20 -11.43 -6.63 -4.84
C PRO A 20 -11.38 -7.34 -3.48
N SER A 21 -12.37 -7.07 -2.62
CA SER A 21 -12.37 -7.54 -1.21
C SER A 21 -12.46 -9.05 -1.02
N ASN A 22 -12.76 -9.82 -2.07
CA ASN A 22 -12.80 -11.28 -2.09
C ASN A 22 -11.46 -11.92 -2.45
N LYS A 23 -10.40 -11.13 -2.62
CA LYS A 23 -9.06 -11.61 -2.91
C LYS A 23 -8.24 -11.70 -1.64
N ASP A 24 -7.68 -12.88 -1.43
CA ASP A 24 -6.89 -13.20 -0.24
C ASP A 24 -5.39 -13.15 -0.50
N LYS A 25 -4.96 -12.91 -1.75
CA LYS A 25 -3.56 -12.76 -2.12
C LYS A 25 -3.38 -11.54 -3.01
N ILE A 26 -2.40 -10.72 -2.67
CA ILE A 26 -2.00 -9.55 -3.45
C ILE A 26 -0.50 -9.63 -3.67
N THR A 27 -0.08 -9.48 -4.91
CA THR A 27 1.33 -9.30 -5.28
C THR A 27 1.56 -7.84 -5.60
N PHE A 28 2.59 -7.28 -5.01
CA PHE A 28 2.98 -5.89 -5.16
C PHE A 28 4.43 -5.83 -5.62
N THR A 29 4.67 -5.20 -6.76
CA THR A 29 5.99 -5.12 -7.36
C THR A 29 6.39 -3.66 -7.50
N VAL A 30 7.59 -3.31 -7.04
CA VAL A 30 8.16 -1.98 -7.21
C VAL A 30 9.56 -2.09 -7.78
N GLU A 31 9.98 -1.04 -8.48
CA GLU A 31 11.36 -0.84 -8.87
C GLU A 31 11.93 0.35 -8.10
N LYS A 32 12.98 0.13 -7.32
CA LYS A 32 13.70 1.17 -6.58
C LYS A 32 15.18 1.04 -6.87
N ASP A 33 15.84 2.14 -7.23
CA ASP A 33 17.29 2.16 -7.51
C ASP A 33 17.74 1.09 -8.53
N ASN A 34 16.94 0.90 -9.60
CA ASN A 34 17.10 -0.14 -10.64
C ASN A 34 17.03 -1.59 -10.12
N ARG A 35 16.56 -1.80 -8.89
CA ARG A 35 16.28 -3.12 -8.32
C ARG A 35 14.79 -3.33 -8.26
N LYS A 36 14.37 -4.52 -8.71
CA LYS A 36 12.97 -4.95 -8.64
C LYS A 36 12.76 -5.73 -7.35
N GLU A 37 11.82 -5.28 -6.54
CA GLU A 37 11.39 -5.97 -5.32
C GLU A 37 9.93 -6.40 -5.49
N THR A 38 9.63 -7.62 -5.05
CA THR A 38 8.26 -8.15 -5.07
C THR A 38 7.85 -8.54 -3.66
N PHE A 39 6.71 -8.01 -3.28
CA PHE A 39 6.08 -8.19 -1.98
C PHE A 39 4.80 -8.98 -2.16
N PHE A 40 4.47 -9.78 -1.15
CA PHE A 40 3.27 -10.59 -1.11
C PHE A 40 2.48 -10.23 0.14
N LEU A 41 1.18 -10.02 -0.03
CA LEU A 41 0.22 -9.87 1.05
C LEU A 41 -0.76 -11.05 0.99
N GLU A 42 -0.82 -11.85 2.04
CA GLU A 42 -1.77 -12.95 2.18
C GLU A 42 -2.72 -12.66 3.34
N ARG A 43 -4.01 -12.53 3.03
CA ARG A 43 -5.05 -12.24 4.03
C ARG A 43 -5.22 -13.44 4.93
N THR A 44 -5.24 -13.23 6.24
CA THR A 44 -5.55 -14.31 7.18
C THR A 44 -7.02 -14.26 7.58
N LYS A 45 -7.52 -15.40 8.05
CA LYS A 45 -8.85 -15.50 8.68
C LYS A 45 -8.84 -15.09 10.15
N GLU A 46 -7.66 -14.77 10.70
CA GLU A 46 -7.52 -14.31 12.08
C GLU A 46 -8.05 -12.87 12.18
N LYS A 47 -8.97 -12.63 13.11
CA LYS A 47 -9.42 -11.29 13.46
C LYS A 47 -8.82 -10.93 14.81
N PHE A 48 -8.06 -9.84 14.86
CA PHE A 48 -7.54 -9.30 16.11
C PHE A 48 -8.59 -8.48 16.86
N SER A 49 -9.37 -7.69 16.12
CA SER A 49 -10.53 -6.95 16.62
C SER A 49 -11.60 -6.87 15.52
N ALA A 50 -12.77 -6.31 15.85
CA ALA A 50 -13.86 -6.13 14.89
C ALA A 50 -13.47 -5.23 13.69
N ASP A 51 -12.47 -4.36 13.88
CA ASP A 51 -12.14 -3.28 12.96
C ASP A 51 -10.78 -3.45 12.28
N GLU A 52 -10.09 -4.55 12.57
CA GLU A 52 -8.74 -4.80 12.07
C GLU A 52 -8.68 -6.08 11.24
N ILE A 53 -7.95 -5.98 10.14
CA ILE A 53 -7.68 -7.06 9.19
C ILE A 53 -6.21 -7.40 9.26
N PHE A 54 -5.95 -8.70 9.31
CA PHE A 54 -4.61 -9.22 9.42
C PHE A 54 -4.11 -9.71 8.07
N TRP A 55 -2.91 -9.25 7.70
CA TRP A 55 -2.22 -9.64 6.47
C TRP A 55 -0.83 -10.16 6.82
N LEU A 56 -0.44 -11.27 6.19
CA LEU A 56 0.93 -11.74 6.22
C LEU A 56 1.68 -11.08 5.07
N PHE A 57 2.75 -10.38 5.39
CA PHE A 57 3.66 -9.74 4.45
C PHE A 57 4.91 -10.58 4.30
N SER A 58 5.34 -10.80 3.07
CA SER A 58 6.64 -11.40 2.77
C SER A 58 7.23 -10.80 1.51
N THR A 59 8.51 -11.08 1.24
CA THR A 59 9.21 -10.61 0.04
C THR A 59 9.70 -11.81 -0.78
N ASN A 60 10.08 -11.58 -2.04
CA ASN A 60 10.70 -12.62 -2.86
C ASN A 60 12.11 -13.01 -2.37
N ASN A 61 12.75 -12.19 -1.55
CA ASN A 61 14.10 -12.41 -1.04
C ASN A 61 14.13 -12.92 0.42
N ASP A 62 12.98 -12.97 1.08
CA ASP A 62 12.83 -13.45 2.46
C ASP A 62 11.52 -14.23 2.64
N ALA A 63 11.64 -15.49 3.02
CA ALA A 63 10.51 -16.39 3.28
C ALA A 63 9.83 -16.10 4.63
N SER A 64 10.42 -15.26 5.48
CA SER A 64 9.81 -14.84 6.72
C SER A 64 8.47 -14.13 6.44
N LYS A 65 7.46 -14.46 7.25
CA LYS A 65 6.14 -13.86 7.16
C LYS A 65 5.94 -12.92 8.33
N GLU A 66 5.81 -11.65 7.98
CA GLU A 66 5.61 -10.56 8.91
C GLU A 66 4.13 -10.23 9.05
N LYS A 67 3.75 -9.75 10.22
CA LYS A 67 2.35 -9.51 10.57
C LYS A 67 2.02 -8.04 10.33
N LEU A 68 1.22 -7.74 9.31
CA LEU A 68 0.67 -6.39 9.07
C LEU A 68 -0.77 -6.32 9.57
N LEU A 69 -1.05 -5.33 10.41
CA LEU A 69 -2.39 -5.03 10.90
C LEU A 69 -2.93 -3.80 10.19
N ILE A 70 -4.04 -3.95 9.50
CA ILE A 70 -4.69 -2.87 8.75
C ILE A 70 -6.02 -2.55 9.44
N ASN A 71 -6.26 -1.28 9.76
CA ASN A 71 -7.53 -0.80 10.27
C ASN A 71 -8.24 0.04 9.19
N PRO A 72 -9.21 -0.52 8.44
CA PRO A 72 -9.91 0.22 7.39
C PRO A 72 -10.81 1.34 7.90
N LYS A 73 -11.26 1.30 9.16
CA LYS A 73 -12.11 2.34 9.73
C LYS A 73 -11.32 3.59 10.11
N LYS A 74 -10.14 3.40 10.70
CA LYS A 74 -9.22 4.48 11.08
C LYS A 74 -8.26 4.88 9.96
N HIS A 75 -8.20 4.07 8.90
CA HIS A 75 -7.23 4.22 7.81
C HIS A 75 -5.79 4.20 8.30
N GLU A 76 -5.47 3.16 9.07
CA GLU A 76 -4.16 2.97 9.68
C GLU A 76 -3.55 1.64 9.26
N ILE A 77 -2.22 1.61 9.16
CA ILE A 77 -1.43 0.38 9.04
C ILE A 77 -0.42 0.31 10.17
N LYS A 78 -0.35 -0.82 10.84
CA LYS A 78 0.64 -1.11 11.88
C LYS A 78 1.50 -2.28 11.42
N SER A 79 2.81 -2.08 11.49
CA SER A 79 3.81 -3.08 11.13
C SER A 79 4.86 -3.16 12.24
N PRO A 80 5.28 -4.37 12.66
CA PRO A 80 6.44 -4.53 13.53
C PRO A 80 7.76 -4.10 12.87
N MET A 81 7.79 -3.94 11.54
CA MET A 81 8.95 -3.44 10.78
C MET A 81 8.99 -1.92 10.64
N GLY A 82 7.95 -1.20 11.06
CA GLY A 82 7.85 0.25 10.89
C GLY A 82 8.59 1.04 11.97
N MET A 83 8.43 2.37 11.96
CA MET A 83 8.95 3.30 12.97
C MET A 83 8.26 3.12 14.33
N GLY A 84 8.54 2.01 15.01
CA GLY A 84 8.01 1.68 16.33
C GLY A 84 6.62 1.04 16.33
N ASN A 85 6.02 0.96 17.51
CA ASN A 85 4.71 0.33 17.74
C ASN A 85 3.51 1.22 17.36
N GLU A 86 3.76 2.41 16.80
CA GLU A 86 2.74 3.38 16.44
C GLU A 86 2.14 3.09 15.06
N PRO A 87 0.80 3.18 14.91
CA PRO A 87 0.17 3.04 13.60
C PRO A 87 0.51 4.21 12.67
N ILE A 88 0.73 3.90 11.39
CA ILE A 88 0.89 4.88 10.33
C ILE A 88 -0.51 5.26 9.83
N LYS A 89 -0.85 6.54 9.94
CA LYS A 89 -2.12 7.11 9.47
C LYS A 89 -2.06 7.39 7.97
N ILE A 90 -2.77 6.60 7.18
CA ILE A 90 -2.73 6.68 5.72
C ILE A 90 -3.40 7.96 5.20
N ILE A 91 -4.39 8.47 5.94
CA ILE A 91 -5.08 9.73 5.64
C ILE A 91 -4.15 10.94 5.61
N ASP A 92 -3.00 10.88 6.27
CA ASP A 92 -2.00 11.95 6.24
C ASP A 92 -1.31 12.03 4.87
N TYR A 93 -1.38 10.96 4.07
CA TYR A 93 -0.70 10.84 2.78
C TYR A 93 -1.66 10.89 1.59
N ILE A 94 -2.84 10.26 1.70
CA ILE A 94 -3.82 10.18 0.61
C ILE A 94 -5.24 10.46 1.09
N LYS A 95 -6.07 11.00 0.22
CA LYS A 95 -7.52 11.05 0.44
C LYS A 95 -8.12 9.70 0.12
N ILE A 96 -8.87 9.14 1.07
CA ILE A 96 -9.55 7.85 0.88
C ILE A 96 -10.79 8.06 0.02
N PRO A 97 -10.84 7.48 -1.20
CA PRO A 97 -12.02 7.58 -2.03
C PRO A 97 -13.15 6.69 -1.49
N LYS A 98 -14.40 7.05 -1.77
CA LYS A 98 -15.57 6.24 -1.42
C LYS A 98 -15.54 4.84 -2.03
N ASP A 99 -15.00 4.72 -3.25
CA ASP A 99 -14.80 3.45 -3.95
C ASP A 99 -13.41 3.42 -4.61
N ALA A 100 -12.40 2.99 -3.85
CA ALA A 100 -11.02 2.88 -4.33
C ALA A 100 -10.87 1.86 -5.46
N SER A 101 -11.68 0.79 -5.45
CA SER A 101 -11.62 -0.28 -6.45
C SER A 101 -11.93 0.23 -7.86
N LYS A 102 -12.77 1.27 -7.98
CA LYS A 102 -13.13 1.93 -9.25
C LYS A 102 -12.42 3.25 -9.54
N ALA A 103 -11.57 3.73 -8.63
CA ALA A 103 -10.92 5.03 -8.78
C ALA A 103 -9.84 5.01 -9.89
N ASN A 104 -9.87 6.00 -10.79
CA ASN A 104 -8.83 6.19 -11.81
C ASN A 104 -7.60 6.98 -11.30
N ALA A 105 -7.77 7.68 -10.18
CA ALA A 105 -6.73 8.42 -9.49
C ALA A 105 -6.96 8.39 -7.98
N ILE A 106 -5.89 8.37 -7.17
CA ILE A 106 -5.91 8.62 -5.73
C ILE A 106 -5.30 9.99 -5.49
N GLN A 107 -6.05 10.86 -4.82
CA GLN A 107 -5.59 12.21 -4.51
C GLN A 107 -4.65 12.18 -3.29
N PRO A 108 -3.61 13.03 -3.26
CA PRO A 108 -2.84 13.25 -2.04
C PRO A 108 -3.73 13.91 -0.97
N SER A 109 -3.30 13.85 0.29
CA SER A 109 -3.88 14.65 1.36
C SER A 109 -3.78 16.15 1.06
N ASP A 110 -4.59 16.97 1.73
CA ASP A 110 -4.57 18.44 1.52
C ASP A 110 -3.23 19.07 1.92
N VAL A 111 -2.50 18.45 2.85
CA VAL A 111 -1.14 18.88 3.23
C VAL A 111 -0.18 18.63 2.07
N LEU A 112 -0.15 17.40 1.55
CA LEU A 112 0.77 17.03 0.46
C LEU A 112 0.42 17.72 -0.87
N LEU A 113 -0.86 18.07 -1.09
CA LEU A 113 -1.26 18.90 -2.22
C LEU A 113 -0.60 20.29 -2.18
N LYS A 114 -0.49 20.91 -1.01
CA LYS A 114 0.23 22.20 -0.84
C LYS A 114 1.73 22.05 -1.11
N GLU A 115 2.29 20.88 -0.85
CA GLU A 115 3.67 20.50 -1.20
C GLU A 115 3.84 20.12 -2.69
N LYS A 116 2.80 20.33 -3.50
CA LYS A 116 2.79 20.07 -4.95
C LYS A 116 2.92 18.58 -5.30
N HIS A 117 2.50 17.67 -4.41
CA HIS A 117 2.36 16.27 -4.78
C HIS A 117 1.23 16.11 -5.80
N THR A 118 1.45 15.24 -6.78
CA THR A 118 0.46 14.93 -7.81
C THR A 118 -0.37 13.69 -7.44
N PRO A 119 -1.57 13.51 -8.01
CA PRO A 119 -2.34 12.29 -7.80
C PRO A 119 -1.59 11.05 -8.26
N ILE A 120 -1.88 9.93 -7.62
CA ILE A 120 -1.46 8.60 -8.08
C ILE A 120 -2.47 8.16 -9.14
N ILE A 121 -2.03 8.03 -10.39
CA ILE A 121 -2.84 7.54 -11.50
C ILE A 121 -2.86 6.01 -11.48
N LEU A 122 -4.05 5.42 -11.66
CA LEU A 122 -4.27 3.97 -11.65
C LEU A 122 -4.68 3.51 -13.05
N LYS A 123 -3.85 2.68 -13.68
CA LYS A 123 -4.16 2.04 -14.96
C LYS A 123 -4.45 0.55 -14.74
N ARG A 124 -5.70 0.14 -14.99
CA ARG A 124 -6.15 -1.25 -14.83
C ARG A 124 -6.02 -2.03 -16.13
N VAL A 125 -5.47 -3.24 -16.05
CA VAL A 125 -5.38 -4.19 -17.17
C VAL A 125 -5.62 -5.59 -16.62
N GLY A 126 -6.81 -6.15 -16.85
CA GLY A 126 -7.18 -7.45 -16.28
C GLY A 126 -7.14 -7.46 -14.75
N ASN A 127 -6.37 -8.38 -14.17
CA ASN A 127 -6.15 -8.53 -12.72
C ASN A 127 -4.97 -7.70 -12.19
N LYS A 128 -4.57 -6.66 -12.92
CA LYS A 128 -3.43 -5.80 -12.59
C LYS A 128 -3.81 -4.34 -12.54
N VAL A 129 -3.18 -3.60 -11.64
CA VAL A 129 -3.20 -2.13 -11.59
C VAL A 129 -1.77 -1.62 -11.60
N GLN A 130 -1.45 -0.78 -12.56
CA GLN A 130 -0.20 -0.01 -12.60
C GLN A 130 -0.44 1.35 -11.94
N LEU A 131 0.50 1.74 -11.08
CA LEU A 131 0.46 3.03 -10.38
C LEU A 131 1.54 3.96 -10.92
N LYS A 132 1.17 5.22 -11.17
CA LYS A 132 2.10 6.26 -11.60
C LYS A 132 1.80 7.58 -10.90
N GLN A 133 2.82 8.21 -10.34
CA GLN A 133 2.75 9.56 -9.81
C GLN A 133 3.83 10.39 -10.51
N GLN A 134 3.50 11.60 -10.96
CA GLN A 134 4.47 12.44 -11.67
C GLN A 134 5.41 13.16 -10.71
N LYS A 135 4.88 13.58 -9.56
CA LYS A 135 5.60 14.28 -8.50
C LYS A 135 5.12 13.84 -7.12
N GLY A 136 6.04 13.54 -6.20
CA GLY A 136 5.75 13.14 -4.82
C GLY A 136 6.59 11.97 -4.32
N TRP A 137 6.16 11.33 -3.22
CA TRP A 137 6.92 10.28 -2.55
C TRP A 137 7.03 8.98 -3.37
N MET A 138 6.16 8.76 -4.37
CA MET A 138 6.32 7.64 -5.30
C MET A 138 7.43 7.85 -6.34
N GLU A 139 8.07 9.03 -6.43
CA GLU A 139 9.20 9.25 -7.35
C GLU A 139 10.35 8.26 -7.10
N THR A 140 10.50 7.81 -5.86
CA THR A 140 11.47 6.80 -5.45
C THR A 140 11.11 5.37 -5.90
N PHE A 141 9.84 5.14 -6.24
CA PHE A 141 9.32 3.84 -6.69
C PHE A 141 8.91 3.94 -8.18
N LYS A 142 9.81 3.51 -9.05
CA LYS A 142 9.54 3.34 -10.48
C LYS A 142 8.71 2.07 -10.70
N ASN A 143 7.94 2.04 -11.79
CA ASN A 143 7.24 0.84 -12.27
C ASN A 143 6.48 0.06 -11.19
N VAL A 144 5.54 0.73 -10.51
CA VAL A 144 4.75 0.13 -9.44
C VAL A 144 3.54 -0.63 -10.01
N GLU A 145 3.43 -1.90 -9.69
CA GLU A 145 2.35 -2.80 -10.13
C GLU A 145 1.73 -3.56 -8.95
N ILE A 146 0.40 -3.69 -8.96
CA ILE A 146 -0.38 -4.48 -8.00
C ILE A 146 -1.17 -5.52 -8.80
N SER A 147 -1.13 -6.79 -8.39
CA SER A 147 -1.89 -7.89 -9.02
C SER A 147 -2.52 -8.85 -8.01
N TRP A 148 -3.58 -9.57 -8.42
CA TRP A 148 -4.38 -10.46 -7.55
C TRP A 148 -5.11 -11.58 -8.33
#